data_AF-A0A958DCW0-F1
#
_entry.id   AF-A0A958DCW0-F1
#
_cell.length_a   1.000
_cell.length_b   1.000
_cell.length_c   1.000
_cell.angle_alpha   90.00
_cell.angle_beta   90.00
_cell.angle_gamma   90.00
#
_symmetry.space_group_name_H-M   'P 1'
#
loop_
_entity.id
_entity.type
_entity.pdbx_description
1 polymer ?
#
loop_
_entity_poly.entity_id
_entity_poly.type
_entity_poly.pdbx_seq_one_letter_code
_entity_poly.pdbx_strand_id
1 'polypeptide(L)'
;MQFEPNAKRRPALSPQELPANDPSCQEERAILELLRSLNVGKLVAYVGSGLSTAYGYSTWTQLCESTAEIAIRATNRSPQKKTRESELNANQQERLAPIRKRILEEMIVRRLRANHTIAKSKVQIRKPIDDIDLLSLVQALMDELEALGREDVLGRIRVAISGNYQPPPRPKKKEARTIIKKIGAADEKIRAILDQCKPESLVPHDIASILTIARELDDTAVPTPATRAGRCRDAENLVSGIVTEFAMVTAADFADLQLPLRNTNKNQRQSKLARLLSNRPIIDPIGYLTRQLPISRFATLNYDLEIEAALEDQDYPYDTLTKVEGLKNSSEIDQESRTGAKANSISLHPESTAALVCLAAFPSHSVVQIVHLHGSTKKPEDMVVLQERYNRLYVPQHRNRAAFQDAQQLLFTGNAVLFCGLGLTEDDITRPMRLNTSPRASAPLYALMPLLKSETASIAHAQRMKTAYGINVIIYGRRKNNIPAVWQQKSDGSFHPMDLSEGSEWLGLDEELTHLEECKDSIKSGVNTLTVDALLEKLPRLGYQKTIYELVRVV
;
A
#
# COMPACT_ATOMS: atom_id res chain seq x y z
N MET A 1 61.38 1.25 -1.32
CA MET A 1 60.02 1.73 -1.01
C MET A 1 59.60 1.10 0.30
N GLN A 2 59.66 1.88 1.39
CA GLN A 2 59.13 1.47 2.69
C GLN A 2 57.62 1.68 2.65
N PHE A 3 56.84 0.62 2.87
CA PHE A 3 55.40 0.71 3.08
C PHE A 3 55.15 1.41 4.41
N GLU A 4 54.56 2.61 4.38
CA GLU A 4 54.06 3.25 5.59
C GLU A 4 52.89 2.43 6.16
N PRO A 5 52.98 1.95 7.42
CA PRO A 5 51.91 1.20 8.03
C PRO A 5 50.81 2.16 8.50
N ASN A 6 49.60 1.93 7.98
CA ASN A 6 48.32 2.32 8.57
C ASN A 6 48.14 3.80 8.90
N ALA A 7 47.58 4.54 7.95
CA ALA A 7 46.70 5.65 8.28
C ALA A 7 45.64 5.15 9.27
N LYS A 8 45.80 5.50 10.56
CA LYS A 8 44.86 5.19 11.63
C LYS A 8 43.47 5.63 11.18
N ARG A 9 42.62 4.68 10.80
CA ARG A 9 41.19 4.93 10.56
C ARG A 9 40.66 5.59 11.82
N ARG A 10 40.35 6.89 11.75
CA ARG A 10 39.70 7.57 12.87
C ARG A 10 38.37 6.88 13.15
N PRO A 11 37.99 6.68 14.41
CA PRO A 11 36.70 6.11 14.75
C PRO A 11 35.61 6.98 14.12
N ALA A 12 34.57 6.35 13.56
CA ALA A 12 33.40 7.06 13.07
C ALA A 12 32.86 7.98 14.17
N LEU A 13 32.47 9.20 13.80
CA LEU A 13 31.97 10.21 14.72
C LEU A 13 30.86 9.64 15.59
N SER A 14 30.93 9.96 16.88
CA SER A 14 29.83 9.65 17.77
C SER A 14 28.66 10.58 17.43
N PRO A 15 27.40 10.10 17.48
CA PRO A 15 26.20 10.93 17.25
C PRO A 15 26.14 12.23 18.10
N GLN A 16 26.90 12.28 19.20
CA GLN A 16 26.96 13.42 20.12
C GLN A 16 27.86 14.56 19.60
N GLU A 17 28.73 14.31 18.62
CA GLU A 17 29.65 15.30 18.06
C GLU A 17 29.02 16.14 16.94
N LEU A 18 27.84 15.74 16.44
CA LEU A 18 27.09 16.50 15.42
C LEU A 18 26.38 17.72 16.04
N PRO A 19 26.34 18.89 15.36
CA PRO A 19 25.65 20.10 15.83
C PRO A 19 24.18 19.82 16.15
N ALA A 20 23.77 19.96 17.41
CA ALA A 20 22.41 19.63 17.85
C ALA A 20 21.30 20.48 17.19
N ASN A 21 21.65 21.70 16.78
CA ASN A 21 20.72 22.69 16.24
C ASN A 21 20.63 22.70 14.70
N ASP A 22 21.50 21.96 14.00
CA ASP A 22 21.46 21.90 12.53
C ASP A 22 20.47 20.80 12.09
N PRO A 23 19.38 21.15 11.37
CA PRO A 23 18.40 20.17 10.92
C PRO A 23 18.99 19.10 9.99
N SER A 24 20.01 19.44 9.20
CA SER A 24 20.67 18.47 8.32
C SER A 24 21.43 17.41 9.12
N CYS A 25 22.08 17.83 10.20
CA CYS A 25 22.78 16.95 11.12
C CYS A 25 21.84 16.09 11.97
N GLN A 26 20.60 16.54 12.20
CA GLN A 26 19.59 15.77 12.96
C GLN A 26 19.18 14.49 12.25
N GLU A 27 19.01 14.53 10.93
CA GLU A 27 18.68 13.35 10.13
C GLU A 27 19.84 12.35 10.08
N GLU A 28 21.07 12.82 9.85
CA GLU A 28 22.27 11.97 9.89
C GLU A 28 22.46 11.32 11.26
N ARG A 29 22.26 12.10 12.34
CA ARG A 29 22.26 11.58 13.71
C ARG A 29 21.18 10.52 13.91
N ALA A 30 19.96 10.76 13.41
CA ALA A 30 18.86 9.80 13.50
C ALA A 30 19.23 8.48 12.83
N ILE A 31 19.84 8.52 11.65
CA ILE A 31 20.29 7.34 10.91
C ILE A 31 21.37 6.59 11.70
N LEU A 32 22.38 7.28 12.23
CA LEU A 32 23.44 6.64 13.02
C LEU A 32 22.91 5.99 14.30
N GLU A 33 21.98 6.66 15.00
CA GLU A 33 21.33 6.11 16.17
C GLU A 33 20.42 4.91 15.81
N LEU A 34 19.73 4.96 14.66
CA LEU A 34 18.92 3.85 14.16
C LEU A 34 19.78 2.62 13.89
N LEU A 35 20.90 2.78 13.18
CA LEU A 35 21.86 1.69 12.94
C LEU A 35 22.42 1.10 14.22
N ARG A 36 22.70 1.94 15.22
CA ARG A 36 23.10 1.47 16.54
C ARG A 36 21.99 0.65 17.20
N SER A 37 20.76 1.14 17.16
CA SER A 37 19.59 0.44 17.70
C SER A 37 19.36 -0.92 17.03
N LEU A 38 19.61 -0.98 15.73
CA LEU A 38 19.56 -2.20 14.93
C LEU A 38 20.63 -3.21 15.36
N ASN A 39 21.88 -2.78 15.47
CA ASN A 39 22.99 -3.64 15.90
C ASN A 39 22.80 -4.19 17.33
N VAL A 40 22.12 -3.45 18.20
CA VAL A 40 21.81 -3.89 19.58
C VAL A 40 20.66 -4.91 19.61
N GLY A 41 19.92 -5.10 18.51
CA GLY A 41 18.74 -5.98 18.45
C GLY A 41 17.54 -5.48 19.25
N LYS A 42 17.57 -4.21 19.65
CA LYS A 42 16.51 -3.55 20.43
C LYS A 42 15.55 -2.72 19.58
N LEU A 43 15.64 -2.82 18.25
CA LEU A 43 14.70 -2.18 17.34
C LEU A 43 13.38 -2.98 17.26
N VAL A 44 12.25 -2.28 17.32
CA VAL A 44 10.92 -2.79 16.97
C VAL A 44 10.41 -1.98 15.78
N ALA A 45 10.04 -2.65 14.69
CA ALA A 45 9.36 -1.99 13.59
C ALA A 45 7.87 -1.87 13.91
N TYR A 46 7.36 -0.65 13.83
CA TYR A 46 5.94 -0.37 13.94
C TYR A 46 5.40 -0.06 12.55
N VAL A 47 4.64 -1.01 11.99
CA VAL A 47 4.23 -1.05 10.59
C VAL A 47 2.79 -0.58 10.42
N GLY A 48 2.56 0.31 9.46
CA GLY A 48 1.25 0.83 9.09
C GLY A 48 0.82 0.48 7.67
N SER A 49 -0.39 0.89 7.32
CA SER A 49 -1.03 0.48 6.05
C SER A 49 -0.30 0.98 4.80
N GLY A 50 0.54 2.02 4.90
CA GLY A 50 1.35 2.50 3.78
C GLY A 50 2.33 1.44 3.25
N LEU A 51 2.76 0.50 4.09
CA LEU A 51 3.57 -0.64 3.62
C LEU A 51 2.72 -1.66 2.88
N SER A 52 1.53 -1.97 3.40
CA SER A 52 0.60 -2.92 2.76
C SER A 52 0.07 -2.41 1.43
N THR A 53 -0.04 -1.09 1.21
CA THR A 53 -0.46 -0.55 -0.09
C THR A 53 0.48 -0.93 -1.23
N ALA A 54 1.77 -1.16 -0.93
CA ALA A 54 2.73 -1.61 -1.94
C ALA A 54 2.32 -2.98 -2.51
N TYR A 55 1.66 -3.83 -1.73
CA TYR A 55 1.15 -5.15 -2.12
C TYR A 55 -0.30 -5.11 -2.65
N GLY A 56 -0.81 -3.90 -2.94
CA GLY A 56 -2.16 -3.72 -3.49
C GLY A 56 -3.28 -3.73 -2.45
N TYR A 57 -2.97 -3.76 -1.15
CA TYR A 57 -3.99 -3.61 -0.11
C TYR A 57 -4.55 -2.19 -0.09
N SER A 58 -5.82 -2.10 0.28
CA SER A 58 -6.48 -0.81 0.53
C SER A 58 -5.95 -0.18 1.82
N THR A 59 -5.77 1.13 1.80
CA THR A 59 -5.65 1.92 3.04
C THR A 59 -6.91 1.75 3.89
N TRP A 60 -6.83 2.06 5.19
CA TRP A 60 -8.01 2.03 6.07
C TRP A 60 -9.16 2.88 5.53
N THR A 61 -8.85 4.07 5.00
CA THR A 61 -9.85 4.95 4.38
C THR A 61 -10.55 4.27 3.20
N GLN A 62 -9.79 3.65 2.30
CA GLN A 62 -10.33 2.92 1.15
C GLN A 62 -11.13 1.66 1.59
N LEU A 63 -10.70 0.97 2.64
CA LEU A 63 -11.44 -0.16 3.21
C LEU A 63 -12.77 0.30 3.81
N CYS A 64 -12.79 1.40 4.56
CA CYS A 64 -14.03 1.98 5.09
C CYS A 64 -14.96 2.42 3.96
N GLU A 65 -14.44 3.06 2.92
CA GLU A 65 -15.22 3.51 1.75
C GLU A 65 -15.84 2.31 1.00
N SER A 66 -15.05 1.29 0.68
CA SER A 66 -15.55 0.09 0.01
C SER A 66 -16.56 -0.70 0.86
N THR A 67 -16.34 -0.80 2.16
CA THR A 67 -17.29 -1.45 3.10
C THR A 67 -18.59 -0.66 3.19
N ALA A 68 -18.52 0.66 3.27
CA ALA A 68 -19.69 1.53 3.27
C ALA A 68 -20.49 1.38 1.96
N GLU A 69 -19.82 1.31 0.81
CA GLU A 69 -20.48 1.04 -0.47
C GLU A 69 -21.18 -0.31 -0.49
N ILE A 70 -20.54 -1.37 0.00
CA ILE A 70 -21.13 -2.72 0.09
C ILE A 70 -22.37 -2.68 0.99
N ALA A 71 -22.27 -2.04 2.16
CA ALA A 71 -23.39 -1.91 3.09
C ALA A 71 -24.57 -1.13 2.47
N ILE A 72 -24.30 -0.02 1.77
CA ILE A 72 -25.31 0.76 1.05
C ILE A 72 -25.98 -0.09 -0.04
N ARG A 73 -25.20 -0.85 -0.83
CA ARG A 73 -25.71 -1.74 -1.88
C ARG A 73 -26.56 -2.86 -1.28
N ALA A 74 -26.13 -3.49 -0.19
CA ALA A 74 -26.88 -4.53 0.51
C ALA A 74 -28.21 -3.98 1.05
N THR A 75 -28.18 -2.79 1.65
CA THR A 75 -29.39 -2.10 2.14
C THR A 75 -30.36 -1.76 1.00
N ASN A 76 -29.83 -1.36 -0.16
CA ASN A 76 -30.64 -1.06 -1.35
C ASN A 76 -31.18 -2.30 -2.08
N ARG A 77 -30.51 -3.45 -1.95
CA ARG A 77 -30.92 -4.72 -2.59
C ARG A 77 -31.90 -5.54 -1.76
N SER A 78 -32.05 -5.25 -0.46
CA SER A 78 -32.99 -5.99 0.39
C SER A 78 -34.41 -5.87 -0.20
N PRO A 79 -35.05 -6.98 -0.64
CA PRO A 79 -36.40 -6.95 -1.21
C PRO A 79 -37.43 -6.43 -0.20
N GLN A 80 -37.13 -6.59 1.10
CA GLN A 80 -37.90 -5.99 2.18
C GLN A 80 -37.92 -4.47 2.12
N LYS A 81 -37.02 -3.79 1.40
CA LYS A 81 -37.05 -2.33 1.26
C LYS A 81 -38.31 -1.85 0.53
N LYS A 82 -38.88 -2.60 -0.41
CA LYS A 82 -40.15 -2.22 -1.05
C LYS A 82 -41.35 -2.38 -0.10
N THR A 83 -41.34 -3.40 0.75
CA THR A 83 -42.41 -3.68 1.74
C THR A 83 -42.25 -2.86 3.02
N ARG A 84 -41.01 -2.59 3.43
CA ARG A 84 -40.65 -1.74 4.57
C ARG A 84 -40.60 -0.27 4.21
N GLU A 85 -40.37 0.19 2.97
CA GLU A 85 -40.56 1.62 2.63
C GLU A 85 -42.06 2.00 2.61
N SER A 86 -42.96 1.04 2.44
CA SER A 86 -44.40 1.23 2.70
C SER A 86 -44.80 1.14 4.18
N GLU A 87 -43.95 0.57 5.06
CA GLU A 87 -44.24 0.39 6.50
C GLU A 87 -43.33 1.22 7.45
N LEU A 88 -42.18 1.72 6.98
CA LEU A 88 -41.30 2.61 7.72
C LEU A 88 -41.97 3.96 7.81
N ASN A 89 -42.54 4.22 8.98
CA ASN A 89 -43.18 5.48 9.34
C ASN A 89 -42.33 6.68 8.89
N ALA A 90 -42.98 7.70 8.31
CA ALA A 90 -42.34 8.92 7.79
C ALA A 90 -41.27 9.52 8.74
N ASN A 91 -41.49 9.39 10.05
CA ASN A 91 -40.56 9.76 11.12
C ASN A 91 -39.15 9.11 11.04
N GLN A 92 -39.02 7.86 10.59
CA GLN A 92 -37.71 7.22 10.47
C GLN A 92 -36.97 7.66 9.19
N GLN A 93 -37.70 7.92 8.11
CA GLN A 93 -37.12 8.50 6.91
C GLN A 93 -36.66 9.94 7.16
N GLU A 94 -37.43 10.74 7.91
CA GLU A 94 -37.06 12.09 8.33
C GLU A 94 -35.80 12.09 9.21
N ARG A 95 -35.66 11.12 10.13
CA ARG A 95 -34.46 10.96 10.96
C ARG A 95 -33.21 10.55 10.19
N LEU A 96 -33.33 9.75 9.14
CA LEU A 96 -32.20 9.29 8.33
C LEU A 96 -31.82 10.24 7.19
N ALA A 97 -32.73 11.11 6.75
CA ALA A 97 -32.50 12.10 5.70
C ALA A 97 -31.25 12.99 5.94
N PRO A 98 -31.05 13.61 7.12
CA PRO A 98 -29.87 14.46 7.33
C PRO A 98 -28.56 13.68 7.33
N ILE A 99 -28.54 12.43 7.82
CA ILE A 99 -27.35 11.58 7.82
C ILE A 99 -26.98 11.20 6.38
N ARG A 100 -27.96 10.78 5.58
CA ARG A 100 -27.76 10.46 4.16
C ARG A 100 -27.28 11.68 3.36
N LYS A 101 -27.87 12.86 3.62
CA LYS A 101 -27.48 14.13 3.01
C LYS A 101 -26.02 14.46 3.33
N ARG A 102 -25.61 14.37 4.61
CA ARG A 102 -24.23 14.66 5.03
C ARG A 102 -23.20 13.71 4.44
N ILE A 103 -23.49 12.40 4.40
CA ILE A 103 -22.61 11.41 3.76
C ILE A 103 -22.44 11.71 2.27
N LEU A 104 -23.55 12.02 1.58
CA LEU A 104 -23.52 12.35 0.15
C LEU A 104 -22.75 13.64 -0.13
N GLU A 105 -22.95 14.68 0.68
CA GLU A 105 -22.22 15.95 0.60
C GLU A 105 -20.71 15.75 0.81
N GLU A 106 -20.30 14.99 1.83
CA GLU A 106 -18.88 14.69 2.06
C GLU A 106 -18.26 13.88 0.90
N MET A 107 -18.99 12.90 0.35
CA MET A 107 -18.55 12.14 -0.81
C MET A 107 -18.40 13.02 -2.06
N ILE A 108 -19.35 13.92 -2.32
CA ILE A 108 -19.29 14.87 -3.43
C ILE A 108 -18.11 15.82 -3.26
N VAL A 109 -17.94 16.43 -2.08
CA VAL A 109 -16.82 17.33 -1.79
C VAL A 109 -15.48 16.62 -1.96
N ARG A 110 -15.35 15.38 -1.49
CA ARG A 110 -14.11 14.59 -1.69
C ARG A 110 -13.83 14.31 -3.16
N ARG A 111 -14.85 13.91 -3.92
CA ARG A 111 -14.70 13.61 -5.35
C ARG A 111 -14.40 14.87 -6.16
N LEU A 112 -15.01 15.99 -5.82
CA LEU A 112 -14.69 17.30 -6.38
C LEU A 112 -13.27 17.75 -6.00
N ARG A 113 -12.80 17.53 -4.78
CA ARG A 113 -11.40 17.81 -4.39
C ARG A 113 -10.40 16.93 -5.15
N ALA A 114 -10.70 15.64 -5.31
CA ALA A 114 -9.87 14.73 -6.10
C ALA A 114 -9.77 15.19 -7.56
N ASN A 115 -10.90 15.55 -8.18
CA ASN A 115 -10.95 16.06 -9.55
C ASN A 115 -10.37 17.48 -9.68
N HIS A 116 -10.52 18.34 -8.67
CA HIS A 116 -9.94 19.68 -8.64
C HIS A 116 -8.41 19.65 -8.52
N THR A 117 -7.87 18.61 -7.87
CA THR A 117 -6.42 18.35 -7.83
C THR A 117 -5.88 18.01 -9.22
N ILE A 118 -6.71 17.39 -10.08
CA ILE A 118 -6.39 17.11 -11.49
C ILE A 118 -6.50 18.39 -12.35
N ALA A 119 -7.49 19.26 -12.07
CA ALA A 119 -7.73 20.49 -12.82
C ALA A 119 -6.81 21.68 -12.46
N LYS A 120 -6.17 21.68 -11.27
CA LYS A 120 -5.21 22.73 -10.85
C LYS A 120 -3.96 22.83 -11.71
N SER A 121 -3.77 21.94 -12.69
CA SER A 121 -2.76 22.13 -13.73
C SER A 121 -3.04 23.33 -14.65
N LYS A 122 -4.23 23.96 -14.64
CA LYS A 122 -4.54 25.08 -15.56
C LYS A 122 -5.33 26.30 -15.05
N VAL A 123 -5.86 26.36 -13.81
CA VAL A 123 -6.67 27.53 -13.38
C VAL A 123 -6.36 28.01 -11.96
N GLN A 124 -6.09 29.31 -11.79
CA GLN A 124 -5.96 30.00 -10.50
C GLN A 124 -7.35 30.41 -9.96
N ILE A 125 -7.87 29.70 -8.96
CA ILE A 125 -9.04 30.16 -8.18
C ILE A 125 -8.52 30.82 -6.89
N ARG A 126 -8.88 32.10 -6.67
CA ARG A 126 -8.33 32.97 -5.61
C ARG A 126 -9.15 33.04 -4.31
N LYS A 127 -10.23 32.27 -4.13
CA LYS A 127 -11.07 32.33 -2.91
C LYS A 127 -11.08 31.03 -2.09
N PRO A 128 -11.18 31.12 -0.74
CA PRO A 128 -11.38 29.96 0.12
C PRO A 128 -12.72 29.27 -0.16
N ILE A 129 -12.73 27.94 -0.11
CA ILE A 129 -13.84 27.08 -0.57
C ILE A 129 -15.10 27.23 0.29
N ASP A 130 -14.95 27.67 1.54
CA ASP A 130 -16.05 27.76 2.50
C ASP A 130 -17.02 28.93 2.19
N ASP A 131 -16.65 29.83 1.26
CA ASP A 131 -17.47 30.97 0.82
C ASP A 131 -18.02 30.82 -0.62
N ILE A 132 -17.90 29.64 -1.23
CA ILE A 132 -18.33 29.44 -2.62
C ILE A 132 -19.80 29.03 -2.66
N ASP A 133 -20.64 29.93 -3.18
CA ASP A 133 -22.01 29.62 -3.55
C ASP A 133 -22.04 28.45 -4.55
N LEU A 134 -22.77 27.40 -4.18
CA LEU A 134 -22.83 26.15 -4.93
C LEU A 134 -23.45 26.35 -6.33
N LEU A 135 -24.36 27.33 -6.47
CA LEU A 135 -24.90 27.72 -7.78
C LEU A 135 -23.80 28.32 -8.67
N SER A 136 -22.99 29.21 -8.11
CA SER A 136 -21.87 29.83 -8.82
C SER A 136 -20.83 28.81 -9.29
N LEU A 137 -20.56 27.76 -8.49
CA LEU A 137 -19.65 26.67 -8.88
C LEU A 137 -20.24 25.80 -9.99
N VAL A 138 -21.53 25.48 -9.91
CA VAL A 138 -22.23 24.70 -10.95
C VAL A 138 -22.28 25.47 -12.26
N GLN A 139 -22.50 26.78 -12.21
CA GLN A 139 -22.48 27.64 -13.39
C GLN A 139 -21.08 27.69 -14.03
N ALA A 140 -20.02 27.88 -13.24
CA ALA A 140 -18.65 27.88 -13.75
C ALA A 140 -18.27 26.55 -14.42
N LEU A 141 -18.71 25.41 -13.85
CA LEU A 141 -18.52 24.09 -14.46
C LEU A 141 -19.28 23.94 -15.77
N MET A 142 -20.51 24.47 -15.85
CA MET A 142 -21.29 24.47 -17.08
C MET A 142 -20.62 25.29 -18.18
N ASP A 143 -20.13 26.50 -17.85
CA ASP A 143 -19.45 27.38 -18.79
C ASP A 143 -18.16 26.73 -19.35
N GLU A 144 -17.42 26.00 -18.51
CA GLU A 144 -16.20 25.30 -18.93
C GLU A 144 -16.49 24.05 -19.78
N LEU A 145 -17.56 23.30 -19.47
CA LEU A 145 -18.02 22.20 -20.32
C LEU A 145 -18.52 22.69 -21.69
N GLU A 146 -19.07 23.91 -21.73
CA GLU A 146 -19.51 24.57 -22.96
C GLU A 146 -18.31 24.96 -23.82
N ALA A 147 -17.30 25.57 -23.20
CA ALA A 147 -16.03 25.91 -23.86
C ALA A 147 -15.29 24.68 -24.42
N LEU A 148 -15.48 23.51 -23.80
CA LEU A 148 -14.91 22.23 -24.25
C LEU A 148 -15.79 21.49 -25.28
N GLY A 149 -16.92 22.05 -25.70
CA GLY A 149 -17.84 21.45 -26.67
C GLY A 149 -18.53 20.17 -26.16
N ARG A 150 -18.68 20.01 -24.83
CA ARG A 150 -19.25 18.80 -24.19
C ARG A 150 -20.77 18.92 -23.98
N GLU A 151 -21.48 19.17 -25.08
CA GLU A 151 -22.96 19.29 -25.09
C GLU A 151 -23.68 18.04 -24.57
N ASP A 152 -23.06 16.87 -24.71
CA ASP A 152 -23.57 15.59 -24.20
C ASP A 152 -23.69 15.54 -22.66
N VAL A 153 -22.75 16.19 -21.98
CA VAL A 153 -22.68 16.27 -20.51
C VAL A 153 -23.49 17.46 -20.01
N LEU A 154 -23.38 18.61 -20.68
CA LEU A 154 -24.16 19.82 -20.40
C LEU A 154 -25.66 19.56 -20.45
N GLY A 155 -26.14 18.85 -21.46
CA GLY A 155 -27.55 18.47 -21.57
C GLY A 155 -28.02 17.68 -20.36
N ARG A 156 -27.21 16.77 -19.82
CA ARG A 156 -27.57 15.96 -18.64
C ARG A 156 -27.58 16.78 -17.35
N ILE A 157 -26.63 17.70 -17.21
CA ILE A 157 -26.58 18.62 -16.06
C ILE A 157 -27.77 19.58 -16.09
N ARG A 158 -28.06 20.20 -17.24
CA ARG A 158 -29.23 21.08 -17.45
C ARG A 158 -30.55 20.34 -17.17
N VAL A 159 -30.66 19.08 -17.60
CA VAL A 159 -31.85 18.26 -17.38
C VAL A 159 -31.97 17.80 -15.91
N ALA A 160 -30.85 17.51 -15.22
CA ALA A 160 -30.85 17.19 -13.80
C ALA A 160 -31.21 18.41 -12.93
N ILE A 161 -30.76 19.61 -13.30
CA ILE A 161 -31.07 20.87 -12.62
C ILE A 161 -32.54 21.28 -12.86
N SER A 162 -33.06 21.11 -14.07
CA SER A 162 -34.45 21.47 -14.42
C SER A 162 -35.50 20.45 -13.97
N GLY A 163 -35.10 19.32 -13.40
CA GLY A 163 -36.02 18.30 -12.87
C GLY A 163 -36.81 17.48 -13.91
N ASN A 164 -36.56 17.68 -15.22
CA ASN A 164 -37.36 17.12 -16.31
C ASN A 164 -36.67 15.99 -17.10
N TYR A 165 -35.96 15.08 -16.43
CA TYR A 165 -35.36 13.93 -17.11
C TYR A 165 -36.40 12.87 -17.48
N GLN A 166 -36.63 12.65 -18.79
CA GLN A 166 -37.23 11.42 -19.30
C GLN A 166 -36.16 10.55 -20.01
N PRO A 167 -36.00 9.27 -19.63
CA PRO A 167 -35.05 8.38 -20.29
C PRO A 167 -35.44 8.15 -21.76
N PRO A 168 -34.47 7.85 -22.65
CA PRO A 168 -34.77 7.59 -24.05
C PRO A 168 -35.75 6.41 -24.19
N PRO A 169 -36.67 6.46 -25.17
CA PRO A 169 -37.62 5.39 -25.38
C PRO A 169 -36.88 4.08 -25.65
N ARG A 170 -37.35 3.00 -25.04
CA ARG A 170 -36.78 1.66 -25.27
C ARG A 170 -36.85 1.34 -26.77
N PRO A 171 -35.80 0.72 -27.35
CA PRO A 171 -35.81 0.35 -28.76
C PRO A 171 -37.04 -0.50 -29.06
N LYS A 172 -37.68 -0.26 -30.21
CA LYS A 172 -38.88 -1.00 -30.58
C LYS A 172 -38.53 -2.50 -30.64
N LYS A 173 -39.46 -3.38 -30.28
CA LYS A 173 -39.26 -4.85 -30.22
C LYS A 173 -38.59 -5.42 -31.49
N LYS A 174 -38.82 -4.79 -32.65
CA LYS A 174 -38.21 -5.15 -33.94
C LYS A 174 -36.72 -4.79 -34.01
N GLU A 175 -36.30 -3.62 -33.54
CA GLU A 175 -34.89 -3.19 -33.48
C GLU A 175 -34.09 -4.01 -32.48
N ALA A 176 -34.66 -4.27 -31.29
CA ALA A 176 -34.05 -5.14 -30.29
C ALA A 176 -33.79 -6.56 -30.83
N ARG A 177 -34.73 -7.11 -31.62
CA ARG A 177 -34.55 -8.41 -32.30
C ARG A 177 -33.43 -8.40 -33.34
N THR A 178 -33.29 -7.32 -34.10
CA THR A 178 -32.20 -7.18 -35.08
C THR A 178 -30.84 -7.12 -34.39
N ILE A 179 -30.72 -6.37 -33.29
CA ILE A 179 -29.47 -6.29 -32.50
C ILE A 179 -29.12 -7.66 -31.90
N ILE A 180 -30.11 -8.38 -31.33
CA ILE A 180 -29.90 -9.73 -30.79
C ILE A 180 -29.41 -10.70 -31.87
N LYS A 181 -29.98 -10.64 -33.09
CA LYS A 181 -29.53 -11.48 -34.22
C LYS A 181 -28.08 -11.18 -34.62
N LYS A 182 -27.67 -9.90 -34.65
CA LYS A 182 -26.29 -9.51 -34.99
C LYS A 182 -25.28 -9.99 -33.94
N ILE A 183 -25.63 -9.90 -32.66
CA ILE A 183 -24.79 -10.40 -31.56
C ILE A 183 -24.63 -11.92 -31.66
N GLY A 184 -25.71 -12.65 -31.92
CA GLY A 184 -25.65 -14.11 -32.09
C GLY A 184 -24.75 -14.53 -33.26
N ALA A 185 -24.84 -13.84 -34.40
CA ALA A 185 -24.00 -14.12 -35.56
C ALA A 185 -22.51 -13.82 -35.32
N ALA A 186 -22.18 -12.82 -34.50
CA ALA A 186 -20.80 -12.50 -34.15
C ALA A 186 -20.20 -13.51 -33.16
N ASP A 187 -20.99 -13.97 -32.19
CA ASP A 187 -20.60 -15.04 -31.25
C ASP A 187 -20.27 -16.35 -31.98
N GLU A 188 -21.10 -16.74 -32.96
CA GLU A 188 -20.85 -17.91 -33.81
C GLU A 188 -19.55 -17.77 -34.62
N LYS A 189 -19.25 -16.59 -35.16
CA LYS A 189 -18.00 -16.36 -35.90
C LYS A 189 -16.77 -16.44 -35.00
N ILE A 190 -16.84 -15.88 -33.79
CA ILE A 190 -15.73 -15.93 -32.83
C ILE A 190 -15.49 -17.38 -32.40
N ARG A 191 -16.54 -18.15 -32.11
CA ARG A 191 -16.41 -19.58 -31.80
C ARG A 191 -15.82 -20.38 -32.95
N ALA A 192 -16.24 -20.13 -34.19
CA ALA A 192 -15.66 -20.81 -35.35
C ALA A 192 -14.16 -20.57 -35.50
N ILE A 193 -13.67 -19.36 -35.20
CA ILE A 193 -12.23 -19.04 -35.19
C ILE A 193 -11.53 -19.82 -34.07
N LEU A 194 -12.11 -19.83 -32.86
CA LEU A 194 -11.55 -20.50 -31.70
C LEU A 194 -11.54 -22.04 -31.84
N ASP A 195 -12.57 -22.63 -32.45
CA ASP A 195 -12.65 -24.09 -32.67
C ASP A 195 -11.64 -24.59 -33.73
N GLN A 196 -11.21 -23.71 -34.65
CA GLN A 196 -10.21 -24.04 -35.66
C GLN A 196 -8.77 -23.87 -35.15
N CYS A 197 -8.57 -23.17 -34.04
CA CYS A 197 -7.26 -22.91 -33.46
C CYS A 197 -7.07 -23.74 -32.20
N LYS A 198 -6.00 -24.54 -32.11
CA LYS A 198 -5.58 -25.03 -30.78
C LYS A 198 -5.14 -23.80 -29.95
N PRO A 199 -5.40 -23.74 -28.63
CA PRO A 199 -5.06 -22.58 -27.81
C PRO A 199 -3.59 -22.15 -27.94
N GLU A 200 -2.71 -23.13 -28.15
CA GLU A 200 -1.26 -22.98 -28.32
C GLU A 200 -0.83 -22.42 -29.69
N SER A 201 -1.77 -22.25 -30.62
CA SER A 201 -1.52 -21.96 -32.04
C SER A 201 -2.28 -20.74 -32.58
N LEU A 202 -2.89 -19.93 -31.72
CA LEU A 202 -3.48 -18.65 -32.13
C LEU A 202 -2.39 -17.73 -32.68
N VAL A 203 -2.43 -17.47 -33.98
CA VAL A 203 -1.48 -16.55 -34.63
C VAL A 203 -2.03 -15.12 -34.63
N PRO A 204 -1.16 -14.08 -34.77
CA PRO A 204 -1.59 -12.68 -34.71
C PRO A 204 -2.75 -12.30 -35.66
N HIS A 205 -2.89 -13.02 -36.78
CA HIS A 205 -3.98 -12.86 -37.73
C HIS A 205 -5.37 -13.22 -37.13
N ASP A 206 -5.44 -14.26 -36.31
CA ASP A 206 -6.71 -14.71 -35.70
C ASP A 206 -7.18 -13.72 -34.65
N ILE A 207 -6.24 -13.16 -33.88
CA ILE A 207 -6.48 -12.09 -32.91
C ILE A 207 -6.99 -10.82 -33.61
N ALA A 208 -6.37 -10.43 -34.73
CA ALA A 208 -6.83 -9.29 -35.52
C ALA A 208 -8.26 -9.48 -36.06
N SER A 209 -8.61 -10.72 -36.44
CA SER A 209 -9.95 -11.07 -36.93
C SER A 209 -11.00 -10.97 -35.83
N ILE A 210 -10.70 -11.47 -34.62
CA ILE A 210 -11.59 -11.35 -33.44
C ILE A 210 -11.80 -9.88 -33.05
N LEU A 211 -10.74 -9.08 -33.04
CA LEU A 211 -10.82 -7.65 -32.72
C LEU A 211 -11.63 -6.86 -33.77
N THR A 212 -11.56 -7.26 -35.03
CA THR A 212 -12.36 -6.63 -36.10
C THR A 212 -13.86 -6.94 -35.90
N ILE A 213 -14.21 -8.18 -35.59
CA ILE A 213 -15.60 -8.58 -35.27
C ILE A 213 -16.13 -7.82 -34.04
N ALA A 214 -15.29 -7.63 -33.02
CA ALA A 214 -15.65 -6.87 -31.81
C ALA A 214 -15.91 -5.38 -32.12
N ARG A 215 -15.15 -4.76 -33.02
CA ARG A 215 -15.35 -3.37 -33.45
C ARG A 215 -16.64 -3.19 -34.26
N GLU A 216 -16.94 -4.11 -35.18
CA GLU A 216 -18.21 -4.08 -35.95
C GLU A 216 -19.45 -4.19 -35.04
N LEU A 217 -19.34 -4.87 -33.89
CA LEU A 217 -20.38 -4.93 -32.87
C LEU A 217 -20.55 -3.62 -32.11
N ASP A 218 -19.47 -2.90 -31.83
CA ASP A 218 -19.49 -1.64 -31.10
C ASP A 218 -20.13 -0.53 -31.96
N ASP A 219 -19.80 -0.49 -33.26
CA ASP A 219 -20.36 0.47 -34.23
C ASP A 219 -21.87 0.27 -34.50
N THR A 220 -22.40 -0.93 -34.24
CA THR A 220 -23.82 -1.24 -34.47
C THR A 220 -24.71 -1.10 -33.24
N ALA A 221 -24.14 -0.80 -32.06
CA ALA A 221 -24.87 -0.68 -30.81
C ALA A 221 -25.28 0.78 -30.52
N VAL A 222 -26.59 1.08 -30.59
CA VAL A 222 -27.13 2.34 -30.03
C VAL A 222 -26.92 2.30 -28.50
N PRO A 223 -26.32 3.34 -27.89
CA PRO A 223 -25.90 3.28 -26.50
C PRO A 223 -27.13 3.34 -25.57
N THR A 224 -27.43 2.24 -24.88
CA THR A 224 -28.29 2.28 -23.69
C THR A 224 -27.55 1.70 -22.48
N PRO A 225 -27.74 2.25 -21.27
CA PRO A 225 -26.95 1.86 -20.09
C PRO A 225 -27.14 0.41 -19.65
N ALA A 226 -28.25 -0.23 -20.01
CA ALA A 226 -28.61 -1.58 -19.57
C ALA A 226 -27.85 -2.69 -20.34
N THR A 227 -27.39 -2.44 -21.57
CA THR A 227 -26.62 -3.41 -22.36
C THR A 227 -25.12 -3.38 -22.08
N ARG A 228 -24.59 -2.24 -21.60
CA ARG A 228 -23.15 -2.07 -21.31
C ARG A 228 -22.68 -2.84 -20.06
N ALA A 229 -23.50 -2.93 -19.02
CA ALA A 229 -23.07 -3.48 -17.72
C ALA A 229 -23.00 -5.01 -17.65
N GLY A 230 -23.75 -5.72 -18.50
CA GLY A 230 -23.75 -7.19 -18.53
C GLY A 230 -22.72 -7.77 -19.48
N ARG A 231 -22.66 -7.26 -20.72
CA ARG A 231 -21.96 -7.94 -21.82
C ARG A 231 -20.55 -7.42 -22.13
N CYS A 232 -20.22 -6.16 -21.80
CA CYS A 232 -18.81 -5.75 -21.76
C CYS A 232 -18.04 -6.53 -20.69
N ARG A 233 -18.72 -6.91 -19.60
CA ARG A 233 -18.15 -7.73 -18.53
C ARG A 233 -17.82 -9.14 -19.00
N ASP A 234 -18.67 -9.75 -19.83
CA ASP A 234 -18.42 -11.08 -20.37
C ASP A 234 -17.26 -11.08 -21.38
N ALA A 235 -17.15 -10.04 -22.21
CA ALA A 235 -16.01 -9.86 -23.11
C ALA A 235 -14.70 -9.52 -22.37
N GLU A 236 -14.75 -8.65 -21.36
CA GLU A 236 -13.60 -8.35 -20.48
C GLU A 236 -13.18 -9.59 -19.67
N ASN A 237 -14.13 -10.39 -19.18
CA ASN A 237 -13.85 -11.64 -18.47
C ASN A 237 -13.27 -12.70 -19.41
N LEU A 238 -13.71 -12.76 -20.66
CA LEU A 238 -13.15 -13.67 -21.67
C LEU A 238 -11.71 -13.27 -22.04
N VAL A 239 -11.46 -11.98 -22.29
CA VAL A 239 -10.11 -11.46 -22.57
C VAL A 239 -9.20 -11.62 -21.35
N SER A 240 -9.71 -11.34 -20.14
CA SER A 240 -8.98 -11.56 -18.88
C SER A 240 -8.68 -13.05 -18.65
N GLY A 241 -9.61 -13.95 -19.00
CA GLY A 241 -9.41 -15.41 -18.95
C GLY A 241 -8.31 -15.87 -19.90
N ILE A 242 -8.31 -15.40 -21.15
CA ILE A 242 -7.28 -15.71 -22.15
C ILE A 242 -5.90 -15.20 -21.71
N VAL A 243 -5.81 -13.97 -21.17
CA VAL A 243 -4.56 -13.41 -20.63
C VAL A 243 -4.07 -14.21 -19.41
N THR A 244 -4.97 -14.68 -18.57
CA THR A 244 -4.64 -15.49 -17.39
C THR A 244 -4.13 -16.88 -17.78
N GLU A 245 -4.73 -17.54 -18.78
CA GLU A 245 -4.21 -18.81 -19.31
C GLU A 245 -2.84 -18.64 -19.99
N PHE A 246 -2.63 -17.56 -20.74
CA PHE A 246 -1.31 -17.26 -21.33
C PHE A 246 -0.22 -16.99 -20.27
N ALA A 247 -0.59 -16.34 -19.16
CA ALA A 247 0.29 -16.17 -18.01
C ALA A 247 0.59 -17.49 -17.27
N MET A 248 -0.30 -18.48 -17.34
CA MET A 248 -0.05 -19.82 -16.76
C MET A 248 0.87 -20.68 -17.63
N VAL A 249 0.82 -20.53 -18.97
CA VAL A 249 1.74 -21.23 -19.88
C VAL A 249 3.18 -20.72 -19.70
N THR A 250 3.38 -19.42 -19.55
CA THR A 250 4.70 -18.84 -19.24
C THR A 250 5.21 -19.21 -17.83
N ALA A 251 4.32 -19.52 -16.88
CA ALA A 251 4.70 -20.06 -15.58
C ALA A 251 5.14 -21.54 -15.63
N ALA A 252 4.74 -22.30 -16.65
CA ALA A 252 5.22 -23.67 -16.86
C ALA A 252 6.68 -23.70 -17.34
N ASP A 253 7.09 -22.71 -18.15
CA ASP A 253 8.50 -22.55 -18.56
C ASP A 253 9.42 -22.16 -17.38
N PHE A 254 8.86 -21.53 -16.33
CA PHE A 254 9.56 -21.28 -15.06
C PHE A 254 9.67 -22.51 -14.16
N ALA A 255 8.96 -23.62 -14.44
CA ALA A 255 8.99 -24.83 -13.62
C ALA A 255 10.31 -25.63 -13.73
N ASP A 256 11.13 -25.36 -14.75
CA ASP A 256 12.46 -25.96 -14.93
C ASP A 256 13.57 -25.28 -14.09
N LEU A 257 13.27 -24.14 -13.45
CA LEU A 257 14.08 -23.64 -12.33
C LEU A 257 13.84 -24.58 -11.12
N GLN A 258 14.76 -25.52 -10.91
CA GLN A 258 14.77 -26.51 -9.82
C GLN A 258 14.77 -25.85 -8.42
N LEU A 259 13.66 -25.24 -8.02
CA LEU A 259 13.42 -24.88 -6.63
C LEU A 259 13.19 -26.18 -5.83
N PRO A 260 13.68 -26.28 -4.58
CA PRO A 260 13.55 -27.47 -3.73
C PRO A 260 12.12 -27.58 -3.20
N LEU A 261 11.16 -27.83 -4.09
CA LEU A 261 9.74 -27.96 -3.77
C LEU A 261 9.30 -29.42 -3.68
N ARG A 262 10.19 -30.41 -3.88
CA ARG A 262 9.84 -31.84 -4.02
C ARG A 262 8.88 -32.39 -2.95
N ASN A 263 8.83 -31.82 -1.74
CA ASN A 263 7.98 -32.30 -0.64
C ASN A 263 6.78 -31.42 -0.26
N THR A 264 6.50 -30.31 -0.95
CA THR A 264 5.31 -29.47 -0.64
C THR A 264 4.06 -29.98 -1.36
N ASN A 265 2.91 -29.91 -0.67
CA ASN A 265 1.61 -30.26 -1.25
C ASN A 265 1.33 -29.37 -2.49
N LYS A 266 0.73 -29.93 -3.55
CA LYS A 266 0.32 -29.20 -4.76
C LYS A 266 -0.40 -27.89 -4.46
N ASN A 267 -1.27 -27.87 -3.45
CA ASN A 267 -2.00 -26.66 -3.04
C ASN A 267 -1.09 -25.57 -2.48
N GLN A 268 -0.07 -25.92 -1.67
CA GLN A 268 0.92 -24.96 -1.16
C GLN A 268 1.77 -24.40 -2.29
N ARG A 269 2.15 -25.23 -3.27
CA ARG A 269 2.90 -24.77 -4.45
C ARG A 269 2.07 -23.77 -5.27
N GLN A 270 0.79 -24.07 -5.50
CA GLN A 270 -0.11 -23.18 -6.24
C GLN A 270 -0.37 -21.86 -5.51
N SER A 271 -0.59 -21.90 -4.19
CA SER A 271 -0.72 -20.69 -3.36
C SER A 271 0.56 -19.85 -3.41
N LYS A 272 1.74 -20.49 -3.25
CA LYS A 272 3.03 -19.78 -3.33
C LYS A 272 3.26 -19.17 -4.71
N LEU A 273 2.97 -19.91 -5.77
CA LEU A 273 3.12 -19.44 -7.14
C LEU A 273 2.17 -18.27 -7.42
N ALA A 274 0.88 -18.37 -7.04
CA ALA A 274 -0.08 -17.29 -7.18
C ALA A 274 0.33 -16.03 -6.39
N ARG A 275 0.94 -16.21 -5.21
CA ARG A 275 1.46 -15.11 -4.38
C ARG A 275 2.74 -14.47 -4.93
N LEU A 276 3.59 -15.25 -5.62
CA LEU A 276 4.78 -14.74 -6.30
C LEU A 276 4.45 -14.08 -7.64
N LEU A 277 3.39 -14.55 -8.30
CA LEU A 277 2.89 -14.04 -9.58
C LEU A 277 1.89 -12.88 -9.43
N SER A 278 1.41 -12.59 -8.20
CA SER A 278 0.65 -11.37 -7.96
C SER A 278 1.52 -10.15 -8.30
N ASN A 279 0.91 -9.02 -8.66
CA ASN A 279 1.61 -7.77 -8.92
C ASN A 279 2.29 -7.27 -7.64
N ARG A 280 3.39 -7.91 -7.26
CA ARG A 280 4.23 -7.48 -6.16
C ARG A 280 4.89 -6.16 -6.57
N PRO A 281 5.04 -5.24 -5.61
CA PRO A 281 5.76 -4.02 -5.89
C PRO A 281 7.19 -4.38 -6.33
N ILE A 282 7.74 -3.58 -7.26
CA ILE A 282 9.15 -3.71 -7.69
C ILE A 282 10.08 -3.73 -6.47
N ILE A 283 9.67 -3.00 -5.43
CA ILE A 283 10.33 -2.87 -4.16
C ILE A 283 9.46 -3.56 -3.10
N ASP A 284 9.99 -4.57 -2.42
CA ASP A 284 9.34 -5.32 -1.35
C ASP A 284 9.76 -4.76 0.02
N PRO A 285 9.05 -3.75 0.58
CA PRO A 285 9.54 -3.05 1.75
C PRO A 285 9.51 -3.89 3.02
N ILE A 286 8.54 -4.79 3.17
CA ILE A 286 8.51 -5.73 4.30
C ILE A 286 9.65 -6.75 4.17
N GLY A 287 9.88 -7.26 2.96
CA GLY A 287 11.04 -8.12 2.67
C GLY A 287 12.37 -7.41 2.94
N TYR A 288 12.43 -6.10 2.81
CA TYR A 288 13.62 -5.32 3.16
C TYR A 288 13.79 -5.15 4.67
N LEU A 289 12.72 -4.81 5.40
CA LEU A 289 12.75 -4.72 6.87
C LEU A 289 13.17 -6.07 7.50
N THR A 290 12.70 -7.18 6.95
CA THR A 290 12.97 -8.52 7.47
C THR A 290 14.32 -9.10 7.02
N ARG A 291 14.74 -8.91 5.76
CA ARG A 291 15.99 -9.52 5.24
C ARG A 291 17.20 -8.61 5.33
N GLN A 292 17.04 -7.32 5.02
CA GLN A 292 18.15 -6.39 4.85
C GLN A 292 18.43 -5.59 6.12
N LEU A 293 17.38 -5.30 6.91
CA LEU A 293 17.51 -4.72 8.25
C LEU A 293 17.47 -5.76 9.40
N PRO A 294 17.58 -7.05 9.11
CA PRO A 294 17.11 -8.15 9.98
C PRO A 294 16.22 -7.78 11.18
N ILE A 295 15.12 -7.05 10.99
CA ILE A 295 14.20 -6.74 12.09
C ILE A 295 13.37 -7.98 12.39
N SER A 296 13.39 -8.43 13.65
CA SER A 296 12.66 -9.60 14.12
C SER A 296 11.43 -9.25 14.97
N ARG A 297 11.20 -7.97 15.29
CA ARG A 297 10.11 -7.57 16.19
C ARG A 297 9.23 -6.54 15.51
N PHE A 298 7.96 -6.88 15.36
CA PHE A 298 6.97 -6.09 14.64
C PHE A 298 5.75 -5.84 15.53
N ALA A 299 5.32 -4.59 15.56
CA ALA A 299 3.98 -4.20 15.96
C ALA A 299 3.29 -3.65 14.71
N THR A 300 2.05 -4.05 14.45
CA THR A 300 1.32 -3.57 13.27
C THR A 300 -0.12 -3.27 13.61
N LEU A 301 -0.68 -2.29 12.91
CA LEU A 301 -2.11 -1.96 12.95
C LEU A 301 -2.85 -2.51 11.72
N ASN A 302 -2.09 -3.14 10.83
CA ASN A 302 -2.62 -3.76 9.63
C ASN A 302 -3.25 -5.10 9.97
N TYR A 303 -4.32 -5.42 9.24
CA TYR A 303 -5.03 -6.69 9.38
C TYR A 303 -4.49 -7.76 8.42
N ASP A 304 -3.78 -7.36 7.36
CA ASP A 304 -3.13 -8.30 6.45
C ASP A 304 -2.01 -9.08 7.13
N LEU A 305 -1.47 -10.06 6.40
CA LEU A 305 -0.45 -11.00 6.87
C LEU A 305 0.82 -10.89 6.03
N GLU A 306 1.14 -9.69 5.52
CA GLU A 306 2.28 -9.51 4.62
C GLU A 306 3.63 -9.67 5.32
N ILE A 307 3.70 -9.38 6.63
CA ILE A 307 4.90 -9.63 7.45
C ILE A 307 5.12 -11.14 7.56
N GLU A 308 4.08 -11.90 7.89
CA GLU A 308 4.08 -13.36 7.92
C GLU A 308 4.43 -13.96 6.57
N ALA A 309 3.83 -13.44 5.49
CA ALA A 309 4.07 -13.90 4.13
C ALA A 309 5.54 -13.71 3.74
N ALA A 310 6.14 -12.56 4.07
CA ALA A 310 7.54 -12.28 3.83
C ALA A 310 8.49 -13.23 4.61
N LEU A 311 8.09 -13.68 5.81
CA LEU A 311 8.84 -14.67 6.58
C LEU A 311 8.72 -16.08 5.96
N GLU A 312 7.52 -16.48 5.51
CA GLU A 312 7.31 -17.74 4.78
C GLU A 312 8.05 -17.79 3.43
N ASP A 313 8.26 -16.63 2.80
CA ASP A 313 9.08 -16.53 1.59
C ASP A 313 10.58 -16.74 1.86
N GLN A 314 11.03 -16.58 3.10
CA GLN A 314 12.41 -16.79 3.51
C GLN A 314 12.67 -18.25 3.87
N ASP A 315 12.37 -18.63 5.11
CA ASP A 315 12.77 -19.93 5.67
C ASP A 315 11.69 -20.60 6.53
N TYR A 316 10.53 -19.93 6.69
CA TYR A 316 9.40 -20.53 7.39
C TYR A 316 8.59 -21.43 6.46
N PRO A 317 8.00 -22.54 6.97
CA PRO A 317 7.18 -23.39 6.13
C PRO A 317 5.95 -22.63 5.61
N TYR A 318 5.63 -22.83 4.34
CA TYR A 318 4.55 -22.10 3.67
C TYR A 318 3.17 -22.40 4.28
N ASP A 319 2.28 -21.41 4.33
CA ASP A 319 0.95 -21.49 4.95
C ASP A 319 0.98 -21.87 6.44
N THR A 320 2.05 -21.59 7.18
CA THR A 320 2.08 -21.84 8.64
C THR A 320 1.79 -20.59 9.44
N LEU A 321 2.25 -19.44 8.96
CA LEU A 321 2.01 -18.14 9.57
C LEU A 321 0.77 -17.48 8.96
N THR A 322 0.54 -17.66 7.65
CA THR A 322 -0.55 -16.99 6.92
C THR A 322 -1.87 -17.75 6.91
N LYS A 323 -1.86 -19.07 7.16
CA LYS A 323 -3.07 -19.89 7.07
C LYS A 323 -4.07 -19.57 8.18
N VAL A 324 -5.30 -19.28 7.77
CA VAL A 324 -6.46 -19.19 8.65
C VAL A 324 -6.80 -20.60 9.13
N GLU A 325 -6.35 -20.97 10.33
CA GLU A 325 -6.72 -22.27 10.89
C GLU A 325 -8.19 -22.27 11.27
N GLY A 326 -8.92 -23.32 10.88
CA GLY A 326 -10.29 -23.52 11.30
C GLY A 326 -10.35 -23.76 12.81
N LEU A 327 -10.71 -22.71 13.56
CA LEU A 327 -11.36 -22.74 14.89
C LEU A 327 -10.70 -23.55 16.01
N LYS A 328 -9.50 -24.10 15.87
CA LYS A 328 -8.79 -24.71 17.01
C LYS A 328 -8.06 -23.61 17.79
N ASN A 329 -8.44 -23.48 19.06
CA ASN A 329 -8.15 -22.39 20.00
C ASN A 329 -6.67 -22.14 20.35
N SER A 330 -5.69 -22.44 19.50
CA SER A 330 -4.32 -21.96 19.74
C SER A 330 -4.26 -20.45 19.49
N SER A 331 -4.29 -19.69 20.58
CA SER A 331 -4.11 -18.23 20.59
C SER A 331 -2.75 -17.83 20.01
N GLU A 332 -1.76 -18.69 20.14
CA GLU A 332 -0.37 -18.49 19.72
C GLU A 332 0.03 -19.58 18.73
N ILE A 333 0.71 -19.15 17.66
CA ILE A 333 1.28 -20.07 16.67
C ILE A 333 2.78 -19.86 16.76
N ASP A 334 3.43 -20.76 17.49
CA ASP A 334 4.86 -20.92 17.47
C ASP A 334 5.21 -21.76 16.24
N GLN A 335 5.75 -21.13 15.20
CA GLN A 335 6.31 -21.85 14.05
C GLN A 335 7.82 -21.82 14.11
N GLU A 336 8.43 -22.93 13.72
CA GLU A 336 9.88 -23.06 13.63
C GLU A 336 10.29 -23.01 12.15
N SER A 337 11.25 -22.15 11.83
CA SER A 337 11.90 -22.12 10.52
C SER A 337 12.69 -23.42 10.30
N ARG A 338 13.16 -23.66 9.08
CA ARG A 338 14.03 -24.81 8.79
C ARG A 338 15.37 -24.73 9.54
N THR A 339 15.79 -23.53 9.89
CA THR A 339 16.99 -23.23 10.68
C THR A 339 16.76 -23.25 12.20
N GLY A 340 15.54 -23.51 12.68
CA GLY A 340 15.21 -23.54 14.10
C GLY A 340 14.79 -22.20 14.70
N ALA A 341 14.70 -21.13 13.90
CA ALA A 341 14.24 -19.83 14.36
C ALA A 341 12.73 -19.86 14.59
N LYS A 342 12.26 -19.36 15.74
CA LYS A 342 10.82 -19.35 16.03
C LYS A 342 10.16 -18.08 15.51
N ALA A 343 8.90 -18.14 15.12
CA ALA A 343 8.09 -16.98 14.80
C ALA A 343 6.73 -17.08 15.49
N ASN A 344 6.32 -15.98 16.12
CA ASN A 344 5.08 -15.86 16.87
C ASN A 344 4.29 -14.68 16.31
N SER A 345 3.12 -14.95 15.74
CA SER A 345 2.17 -13.93 15.28
C SER A 345 0.92 -13.95 16.15
N ILE A 346 0.62 -12.82 16.80
CA ILE A 346 -0.42 -12.71 17.83
C ILE A 346 -1.32 -11.51 17.55
N SER A 347 -2.63 -11.73 17.51
CA SER A 347 -3.65 -10.67 17.57
C SER A 347 -3.79 -10.18 19.00
N LEU A 348 -3.69 -8.86 19.18
CA LEU A 348 -3.91 -8.26 20.48
C LEU A 348 -5.41 -8.25 20.81
N HIS A 349 -5.75 -8.83 21.95
CA HIS A 349 -7.04 -8.76 22.60
C HIS A 349 -6.82 -8.52 24.10
N PRO A 350 -7.85 -8.13 24.87
CA PRO A 350 -7.67 -7.82 26.29
C PRO A 350 -6.97 -8.92 27.09
N GLU A 351 -7.17 -10.19 26.73
CA GLU A 351 -6.59 -11.35 27.41
C GLU A 351 -5.17 -11.71 26.91
N SER A 352 -4.72 -11.18 25.77
CA SER A 352 -3.36 -11.37 25.21
C SER A 352 -2.44 -10.16 25.39
N THR A 353 -2.75 -9.26 26.33
CA THR A 353 -1.88 -8.11 26.65
C THR A 353 -0.45 -8.53 27.04
N ALA A 354 -0.30 -9.75 27.57
CA ALA A 354 1.01 -10.37 27.83
C ALA A 354 1.89 -10.44 26.57
N ALA A 355 1.32 -10.61 25.37
CA ALA A 355 2.08 -10.64 24.12
C ALA A 355 2.78 -9.30 23.83
N LEU A 356 2.12 -8.18 24.12
CA LEU A 356 2.72 -6.85 23.97
C LEU A 356 3.81 -6.61 25.03
N VAL A 357 3.60 -7.08 26.26
CA VAL A 357 4.64 -7.07 27.30
C VAL A 357 5.84 -7.89 26.84
N CYS A 358 5.61 -9.07 26.28
CA CYS A 358 6.68 -9.94 25.78
C CYS A 358 7.47 -9.29 24.64
N LEU A 359 6.77 -8.66 23.68
CA LEU A 359 7.40 -7.90 22.59
C LEU A 359 8.31 -6.79 23.13
N ALA A 360 7.84 -6.08 24.17
CA ALA A 360 8.54 -4.96 24.76
C ALA A 360 9.69 -5.38 25.69
N ALA A 361 9.53 -6.47 26.46
CA ALA A 361 10.48 -6.86 27.51
C ALA A 361 11.61 -7.78 27.00
N PHE A 362 11.33 -8.62 26.00
CA PHE A 362 12.24 -9.70 25.60
C PHE A 362 12.76 -9.49 24.18
N PRO A 363 13.89 -8.77 23.99
CA PRO A 363 14.59 -8.75 22.71
C PRO A 363 15.25 -10.13 22.50
N SER A 364 14.53 -11.06 21.88
CA SER A 364 15.10 -12.36 21.50
C SER A 364 15.58 -12.31 20.05
N HIS A 365 16.85 -12.62 19.83
CA HIS A 365 17.38 -12.81 18.47
C HIS A 365 16.90 -14.11 17.81
N SER A 366 16.38 -15.06 18.59
CA SER A 366 15.96 -16.38 18.10
C SER A 366 14.46 -16.48 17.80
N VAL A 367 13.69 -15.44 18.13
CA VAL A 367 12.24 -15.44 17.97
C VAL A 367 11.80 -14.18 17.22
N VAL A 368 11.18 -14.36 16.07
CA VAL A 368 10.45 -13.31 15.37
C VAL A 368 9.10 -13.11 16.07
N GLN A 369 8.78 -11.88 16.45
CA GLN A 369 7.54 -11.56 17.15
C GLN A 369 6.74 -10.54 16.34
N ILE A 370 5.48 -10.86 16.06
CA ILE A 370 4.56 -10.00 15.34
C ILE A 370 3.31 -9.82 16.21
N VAL A 371 3.00 -8.58 16.56
CA VAL A 371 1.81 -8.24 17.33
C VAL A 371 0.88 -7.37 16.48
N HIS A 372 -0.29 -7.89 16.13
CA HIS A 372 -1.36 -7.14 15.46
C HIS A 372 -2.21 -6.42 16.49
N LEU A 373 -1.95 -5.13 16.69
CA LEU A 373 -2.60 -4.32 17.70
C LEU A 373 -4.10 -4.10 17.44
N HIS A 374 -4.51 -4.15 16.17
CA HIS A 374 -5.92 -4.11 15.77
C HIS A 374 -6.48 -5.49 15.41
N GLY A 375 -5.79 -6.57 15.75
CA GLY A 375 -6.13 -7.91 15.30
C GLY A 375 -5.78 -8.15 13.84
N SER A 376 -6.08 -9.35 13.37
CA SER A 376 -5.64 -9.85 12.06
C SER A 376 -6.80 -10.48 11.30
N THR A 377 -6.73 -10.46 9.97
CA THR A 377 -7.62 -11.22 9.08
C THR A 377 -7.61 -12.72 9.36
N LYS A 378 -6.58 -13.22 10.03
CA LYS A 378 -6.50 -14.60 10.53
C LYS A 378 -7.55 -14.93 11.60
N LYS A 379 -7.91 -13.94 12.42
CA LYS A 379 -8.92 -14.06 13.48
C LYS A 379 -9.86 -12.86 13.39
N PRO A 380 -10.81 -12.85 12.45
CA PRO A 380 -11.72 -11.72 12.25
C PRO A 380 -12.46 -11.28 13.52
N GLU A 381 -12.72 -12.23 14.42
CA GLU A 381 -13.31 -12.02 15.74
C GLU A 381 -12.45 -11.18 16.69
N ASP A 382 -11.15 -11.00 16.42
CA ASP A 382 -10.26 -10.13 17.19
C ASP A 382 -10.10 -8.74 16.55
N MET A 383 -10.55 -8.56 15.31
CA MET A 383 -10.33 -7.31 14.58
C MET A 383 -11.03 -6.12 15.26
N VAL A 384 -10.28 -5.02 15.42
CA VAL A 384 -10.73 -3.76 16.02
C VAL A 384 -11.29 -2.84 14.93
N VAL A 385 -12.43 -3.24 14.35
CA VAL A 385 -13.09 -2.47 13.28
C VAL A 385 -14.15 -1.50 13.84
N LEU A 386 -14.73 -1.83 14.99
CA LEU A 386 -15.83 -1.08 15.59
C LEU A 386 -15.35 -0.22 16.76
N GLN A 387 -15.97 0.96 16.92
CA GLN A 387 -15.69 1.86 18.04
C GLN A 387 -15.87 1.18 19.41
N GLU A 388 -16.83 0.28 19.55
CA GLU A 388 -17.03 -0.47 20.78
C GLU A 388 -15.82 -1.35 21.13
N ARG A 389 -15.27 -2.07 20.15
CA ARG A 389 -14.09 -2.92 20.36
C ARG A 389 -12.84 -2.10 20.62
N TYR A 390 -12.73 -0.99 19.91
CA TYR A 390 -11.69 -0.02 20.15
C TYR A 390 -11.78 0.54 21.58
N ASN A 391 -12.97 0.93 22.05
CA ASN A 391 -13.17 1.37 23.42
C ASN A 391 -12.83 0.25 24.40
N ARG A 392 -13.18 -1.00 24.09
CA ARG A 392 -12.84 -2.14 24.93
C ARG A 392 -11.34 -2.33 25.13
N LEU A 393 -10.55 -2.06 24.09
CA LEU A 393 -9.09 -2.18 24.12
C LEU A 393 -8.40 -0.94 24.72
N TYR A 394 -8.89 0.26 24.40
CA TYR A 394 -8.17 1.52 24.67
C TYR A 394 -8.80 2.43 25.75
N VAL A 395 -10.08 2.28 26.12
CA VAL A 395 -10.81 3.21 27.04
C VAL A 395 -10.77 2.73 28.51
N PRO A 396 -10.79 3.65 29.51
CA PRO A 396 -10.42 3.38 30.91
C PRO A 396 -11.12 2.25 31.67
N GLN A 397 -12.31 1.83 31.23
CA GLN A 397 -13.25 1.10 32.08
C GLN A 397 -12.98 -0.42 32.13
N HIS A 398 -11.97 -0.93 31.42
CA HIS A 398 -11.66 -2.36 31.37
C HIS A 398 -10.48 -2.77 32.25
N ARG A 399 -10.61 -3.92 32.93
CA ARG A 399 -9.65 -4.47 33.91
C ARG A 399 -8.20 -4.60 33.40
N ASN A 400 -8.00 -4.74 32.09
CA ASN A 400 -6.67 -5.00 31.52
C ASN A 400 -6.00 -3.75 30.92
N ARG A 401 -6.60 -2.57 31.07
CA ARG A 401 -6.01 -1.34 30.52
C ARG A 401 -4.67 -1.01 31.14
N ALA A 402 -4.52 -1.12 32.46
CA ALA A 402 -3.26 -0.80 33.13
C ALA A 402 -2.11 -1.63 32.51
N ALA A 403 -2.30 -2.95 32.40
CA ALA A 403 -1.34 -3.83 31.75
C ALA A 403 -1.04 -3.44 30.29
N PHE A 404 -2.07 -3.05 29.52
CA PHE A 404 -1.86 -2.58 28.15
C PHE A 404 -1.08 -1.26 28.08
N GLN A 405 -1.43 -0.28 28.93
CA GLN A 405 -0.73 1.01 28.99
C GLN A 405 0.71 0.84 29.46
N ASP A 406 0.94 -0.03 30.46
CA ASP A 406 2.27 -0.37 30.95
C ASP A 406 3.08 -1.07 29.86
N ALA A 407 2.46 -1.96 29.07
CA ALA A 407 3.10 -2.62 27.93
C ALA A 407 3.46 -1.63 26.82
N GLN A 408 2.57 -0.69 26.47
CA GLN A 408 2.85 0.39 25.52
C GLN A 408 3.97 1.31 26.04
N GLN A 409 3.91 1.68 27.31
CA GLN A 409 4.93 2.51 27.93
C GLN A 409 6.27 1.79 27.93
N LEU A 410 6.31 0.51 28.30
CA LEU A 410 7.51 -0.33 28.23
C LEU A 410 8.05 -0.44 26.80
N LEU A 411 7.17 -0.59 25.80
CA LEU A 411 7.55 -0.62 24.40
C LEU A 411 8.26 0.68 23.99
N PHE A 412 7.63 1.83 24.21
CA PHE A 412 8.16 3.12 23.74
C PHE A 412 9.29 3.70 24.59
N THR A 413 9.39 3.32 25.86
CA THR A 413 10.47 3.80 26.74
C THR A 413 11.67 2.86 26.77
N GLY A 414 11.45 1.55 26.63
CA GLY A 414 12.48 0.52 26.74
C GLY A 414 13.09 0.06 25.42
N ASN A 415 12.43 0.32 24.28
CA ASN A 415 12.88 -0.13 22.97
C ASN A 415 13.03 1.02 21.99
N ALA A 416 14.01 0.88 21.11
CA ALA A 416 14.05 1.72 19.92
C ALA A 416 12.89 1.32 19.01
N VAL A 417 12.13 2.29 18.49
CA VAL A 417 10.98 2.00 17.63
C VAL A 417 11.13 2.72 16.29
N LEU A 418 10.94 1.99 15.19
CA LEU A 418 10.95 2.51 13.82
C LEU A 418 9.52 2.49 13.25
N PHE A 419 8.92 3.64 13.02
CA PHE A 419 7.62 3.77 12.34
C PHE A 419 7.82 3.73 10.82
N CYS A 420 7.13 2.82 10.14
CA CYS A 420 7.15 2.67 8.68
C CYS A 420 5.72 2.59 8.14
N GLY A 421 5.41 3.34 7.07
CA GLY A 421 4.08 3.31 6.45
C GLY A 421 2.96 3.86 7.34
N LEU A 422 3.29 4.64 8.37
CA LEU A 422 2.34 5.28 9.28
C LEU A 422 2.34 6.80 9.08
N GLY A 423 1.15 7.38 8.96
CA GLY A 423 0.99 8.83 8.94
C GLY A 423 1.25 9.51 10.29
N LEU A 424 1.45 8.73 11.38
CA LEU A 424 1.54 9.21 12.76
C LEU A 424 0.38 10.13 13.17
N THR A 425 -0.75 10.03 12.47
CA THR A 425 -2.00 10.74 12.75
C THR A 425 -2.88 9.99 13.75
N GLU A 426 -2.52 8.75 14.06
CA GLU A 426 -3.31 7.91 14.96
C GLU A 426 -3.08 8.28 16.41
N ASP A 427 -4.17 8.61 17.08
CA ASP A 427 -4.13 9.15 18.43
C ASP A 427 -3.69 8.08 19.45
N ASP A 428 -3.93 6.79 19.20
CA ASP A 428 -3.50 5.71 20.11
C ASP A 428 -2.01 5.39 20.04
N ILE A 429 -1.39 5.66 18.89
CA ILE A 429 0.06 5.58 18.74
C ILE A 429 0.70 6.79 19.41
N THR A 430 0.18 7.98 19.14
CA THR A 430 0.82 9.22 19.60
C THR A 430 0.56 9.53 21.07
N ARG A 431 -0.56 9.07 21.66
CA ARG A 431 -0.91 9.35 23.06
C ARG A 431 0.13 8.83 24.05
N PRO A 432 0.58 7.57 24.01
CA PRO A 432 1.68 7.09 24.87
C PRO A 432 2.97 7.90 24.69
N MET A 433 3.27 8.37 23.47
CA MET A 433 4.47 9.15 23.20
C MET A 433 4.42 10.55 23.80
N ARG A 434 3.25 11.22 23.77
CA ARG A 434 3.05 12.54 24.39
C ARG A 434 3.41 12.51 25.88
N LEU A 435 3.06 11.41 26.56
CA LEU A 435 3.37 11.21 27.98
C LEU A 435 4.89 10.99 28.23
N ASN A 436 5.61 10.49 27.23
CA ASN A 436 7.03 10.15 27.29
C ASN A 436 7.97 11.24 26.72
N THR A 437 7.46 12.44 26.44
CA THR A 437 8.26 13.58 25.95
C THR A 437 9.23 14.16 26.98
N SER A 438 9.19 13.67 28.23
CA SER A 438 10.17 14.09 29.23
C SER A 438 11.59 13.71 28.78
N PRO A 439 12.58 14.61 28.83
CA PRO A 439 13.96 14.40 28.34
C PRO A 439 14.77 13.35 29.10
N ARG A 440 14.14 12.58 30.00
CA ARG A 440 14.80 11.50 30.74
C ARG A 440 14.81 10.23 29.90
N ALA A 441 16.01 9.82 29.47
CA ALA A 441 16.40 8.47 29.04
C ALA A 441 15.32 7.63 28.33
N SER A 442 14.52 8.22 27.44
CA SER A 442 13.62 7.45 26.60
C SER A 442 14.42 6.80 25.49
N ALA A 443 14.07 5.55 25.15
CA ALA A 443 14.63 4.91 23.98
C ALA A 443 14.29 5.72 22.72
N PRO A 444 15.18 5.74 21.72
CA PRO A 444 15.01 6.61 20.56
C PRO A 444 13.87 6.11 19.68
N LEU A 445 13.01 7.04 19.27
CA LEU A 445 11.92 6.80 18.34
C LEU A 445 12.33 7.33 16.96
N TYR A 446 12.06 6.58 15.91
CA TYR A 446 12.38 6.90 14.52
C TYR A 446 11.15 6.79 13.65
N ALA A 447 11.02 7.64 12.63
CA ALA A 447 9.98 7.49 11.62
C ALA A 447 10.55 7.70 10.22
N LEU A 448 10.23 6.79 9.30
CA LEU A 448 10.49 6.97 7.89
C LEU A 448 9.31 7.71 7.27
N MET A 449 9.56 8.91 6.74
CA MET A 449 8.50 9.76 6.18
C MET A 449 8.87 10.23 4.77
N PRO A 450 7.92 10.26 3.83
CA PRO A 450 8.21 10.71 2.49
C PRO A 450 8.50 12.22 2.49
N LEU A 451 9.24 12.67 1.49
CA LEU A 451 9.37 14.08 1.17
C LEU A 451 7.96 14.66 0.94
N LEU A 452 7.59 15.65 1.75
CA LEU A 452 6.38 16.44 1.56
C LEU A 452 6.52 17.35 0.34
N LYS A 453 5.55 18.23 0.12
CA LYS A 453 5.52 19.18 -1.02
C LYS A 453 6.82 19.97 -1.23
N SER A 454 7.59 20.17 -0.16
CA SER A 454 8.93 20.76 -0.22
C SER A 454 9.82 20.18 0.88
N GLU A 455 11.13 20.30 0.69
CA GLU A 455 12.12 19.92 1.70
C GLU A 455 11.94 20.73 2.99
N THR A 456 11.74 22.04 2.88
CA THR A 456 11.45 22.91 4.04
C THR A 456 10.21 22.46 4.81
N ALA A 457 9.14 22.04 4.11
CA ALA A 457 7.94 21.52 4.75
C ALA A 457 8.22 20.20 5.49
N SER A 458 9.08 19.36 4.92
CA SER A 458 9.48 18.07 5.50
C SER A 458 10.35 18.27 6.74
N ILE A 459 11.32 19.18 6.69
CA ILE A 459 12.17 19.56 7.84
C ILE A 459 11.30 20.17 8.95
N ALA A 460 10.41 21.11 8.61
CA ALA A 460 9.50 21.69 9.60
C ALA A 460 8.54 20.65 10.19
N HIS A 461 8.14 19.64 9.41
CA HIS A 461 7.35 18.53 9.94
C HIS A 461 8.18 17.63 10.86
N ALA A 462 9.39 17.25 10.46
CA ALA A 462 10.35 16.49 11.28
C ALA A 462 10.61 17.17 12.64
N GLN A 463 10.89 18.47 12.64
CA GLN A 463 11.09 19.25 13.87
C GLN A 463 9.86 19.26 14.76
N ARG A 464 8.65 19.37 14.19
CA ARG A 464 7.39 19.26 14.95
C ARG A 464 7.23 17.87 15.56
N MET A 465 7.51 16.80 14.82
CA MET A 465 7.42 15.43 15.34
C MET A 465 8.45 15.18 16.45
N LYS A 466 9.67 15.72 16.30
CA LYS A 466 10.71 15.65 17.32
C LYS A 466 10.30 16.38 18.59
N THR A 467 9.74 17.58 18.45
CA THR A 467 9.33 18.41 19.60
C THR A 467 8.09 17.84 20.29
N ALA A 468 7.10 17.38 19.53
CA ALA A 468 5.82 16.91 20.06
C ALA A 468 5.89 15.49 20.63
N TYR A 469 6.76 14.63 20.09
CA TYR A 469 6.76 13.19 20.38
C TYR A 469 8.14 12.60 20.65
N GLY A 470 9.23 13.38 20.51
CA GLY A 470 10.59 12.86 20.62
C GLY A 470 11.07 12.07 19.39
N ILE A 471 10.26 11.99 18.33
CA ILE A 471 10.53 11.16 17.14
C ILE A 471 11.58 11.82 16.24
N ASN A 472 12.63 11.07 15.94
CA ASN A 472 13.62 11.39 14.91
C ASN A 472 13.07 11.00 13.54
N VAL A 473 12.81 11.96 12.66
CA VAL A 473 12.29 11.67 11.32
C VAL A 473 13.43 11.54 10.33
N ILE A 474 13.40 10.49 9.52
CA ILE A 474 14.27 10.25 8.37
C ILE A 474 13.42 10.44 7.12
N ILE A 475 13.82 11.38 6.26
CA ILE A 475 13.02 11.82 5.12
C ILE A 475 13.51 11.11 3.87
N TYR A 476 12.63 10.31 3.25
CA TYR A 476 12.95 9.60 2.02
C TYR A 476 12.33 10.24 0.77
N GLY A 477 12.76 9.80 -0.41
CA GLY A 477 12.30 10.37 -1.69
C GLY A 477 12.93 11.73 -2.03
N ARG A 478 14.07 12.08 -1.41
CA ARG A 478 14.87 13.24 -1.83
C ARG A 478 15.53 12.96 -3.18
N ARG A 479 15.56 13.97 -4.06
CA ARG A 479 16.40 13.90 -5.26
C ARG A 479 17.86 13.74 -4.86
N LYS A 480 18.65 13.02 -5.66
CA LYS A 480 20.09 12.78 -5.43
C LYS A 480 20.85 14.06 -5.07
N ASN A 481 20.56 15.15 -5.77
CA ASN A 481 21.20 16.46 -5.57
C ASN A 481 20.81 17.16 -4.25
N ASN A 482 19.80 16.66 -3.54
CA ASN A 482 19.25 17.21 -2.31
C ASN A 482 19.43 16.26 -1.11
N ILE A 483 20.16 15.15 -1.29
CA ILE A 483 20.60 14.34 -0.16
C ILE A 483 21.65 15.18 0.58
N PRO A 484 21.46 15.53 1.87
CA PRO A 484 22.45 16.28 2.62
C PRO A 484 23.78 15.55 2.50
N ALA A 485 24.83 16.29 2.15
CA ALA A 485 26.12 15.68 1.92
C ALA A 485 26.54 14.91 3.17
N VAL A 486 26.88 13.63 2.99
CA VAL A 486 27.41 12.82 4.08
C VAL A 486 28.72 13.46 4.53
N TRP A 487 28.84 13.86 5.78
CA TRP A 487 30.03 14.61 6.20
C TRP A 487 31.17 13.62 6.49
N GLN A 488 32.31 13.81 5.81
CA GLN A 488 33.53 13.09 6.13
C GLN A 488 34.45 14.00 6.94
N GLN A 489 34.90 13.52 8.09
CA GLN A 489 35.97 14.18 8.82
C GLN A 489 37.30 13.88 8.14
N LYS A 490 38.00 14.92 7.66
CA LYS A 490 39.33 14.80 7.08
C LYS A 490 40.39 14.53 8.16
N SER A 491 41.59 14.14 7.72
CA SER A 491 42.74 13.88 8.59
C SER A 491 43.14 15.08 9.46
N ASP A 492 42.84 16.30 9.01
CA ASP A 492 43.06 17.54 9.75
C ASP A 492 41.97 17.83 10.82
N GLY A 493 40.92 17.01 10.90
CA GLY A 493 39.80 17.19 11.83
C GLY A 493 38.67 18.08 11.32
N SER A 494 38.82 18.71 10.15
CA SER A 494 37.76 19.47 9.48
C SER A 494 36.70 18.54 8.90
N PHE A 495 35.46 19.01 8.85
CA PHE A 495 34.33 18.30 8.26
C PHE A 495 34.09 18.84 6.87
N HIS A 496 34.09 17.95 5.88
CA HIS A 496 33.73 18.32 4.52
C HIS A 496 32.55 17.48 4.04
N PRO A 497 31.64 18.07 3.26
CA PRO A 497 30.64 17.31 2.54
C PRO A 497 31.36 16.30 1.65
N MET A 498 31.04 15.01 1.79
CA MET A 498 31.58 13.96 0.92
C MET A 498 31.09 14.26 -0.49
N ASP A 499 32.02 14.38 -1.42
CA ASP A 499 31.70 14.62 -2.81
C ASP A 499 31.12 13.34 -3.42
N LEU A 500 29.79 13.24 -3.42
CA LEU A 500 29.07 12.10 -4.00
C LEU A 500 29.06 12.13 -5.54
N SER A 501 29.66 13.14 -6.17
CA SER A 501 29.66 13.31 -7.63
C SER A 501 30.73 12.49 -8.36
N GLU A 502 31.86 12.15 -7.71
CA GLU A 502 33.05 11.64 -8.43
C GLU A 502 33.25 10.11 -8.44
N GLY A 503 32.39 9.30 -7.83
CA GLY A 503 32.70 7.86 -7.70
C GLY A 503 31.52 6.91 -7.69
N SER A 504 30.34 7.34 -8.12
CA SER A 504 29.19 6.45 -8.06
C SER A 504 28.16 6.70 -9.14
N GLU A 505 28.05 5.70 -10.01
CA GLU A 505 26.96 5.44 -10.94
C GLU A 505 25.62 5.21 -10.18
N TRP A 506 25.22 6.10 -9.28
CA TRP A 506 23.87 6.06 -8.69
C TRP A 506 22.92 6.79 -9.65
N LEU A 507 21.94 6.07 -10.18
CA LEU A 507 20.80 6.67 -10.89
C LEU A 507 19.88 7.33 -9.86
N GLY A 508 19.33 8.52 -10.16
CA GLY A 508 18.20 9.05 -9.38
C GLY A 508 16.99 8.12 -9.48
N LEU A 509 16.04 8.16 -8.54
CA LEU A 509 14.83 7.30 -8.60
C LEU A 509 14.09 7.44 -9.93
N ASP A 510 13.98 8.66 -10.46
CA ASP A 510 13.37 8.92 -11.77
C ASP A 510 14.18 8.30 -12.94
N GLU A 511 15.51 8.34 -12.86
CA GLU A 511 16.40 7.73 -13.86
C GLU A 511 16.42 6.21 -13.75
N GLU A 512 16.34 5.65 -12.54
CA GLU A 512 16.27 4.20 -12.29
C GLU A 512 14.91 3.64 -12.71
N LEU A 513 13.81 4.36 -12.45
CA LEU A 513 12.47 4.03 -12.96
C LEU A 513 12.43 4.10 -14.50
N THR A 514 13.04 5.12 -15.10
CA THR A 514 13.17 5.21 -16.57
C THR A 514 13.97 4.03 -17.10
N HIS A 515 15.07 3.66 -16.46
CA HIS A 515 15.88 2.50 -16.86
C HIS A 515 15.13 1.18 -16.69
N LEU A 516 14.33 1.03 -15.64
CA LEU A 516 13.48 -0.15 -15.42
C LEU A 516 12.32 -0.22 -16.42
N GLU A 517 11.74 0.92 -16.82
CA GLU A 517 10.75 1.00 -17.89
C GLU A 517 11.36 0.65 -19.25
N GLU A 518 12.55 1.16 -19.55
CA GLU A 518 13.33 0.81 -20.75
C GLU A 518 13.71 -0.67 -20.77
N CYS A 519 14.12 -1.25 -19.64
CA CYS A 519 14.36 -2.69 -19.51
C CYS A 519 13.07 -3.49 -19.71
N LYS A 520 11.95 -3.06 -19.13
CA LYS A 520 10.64 -3.71 -19.31
C LYS A 520 10.18 -3.69 -20.76
N ASP A 521 10.39 -2.58 -21.47
CA ASP A 521 10.03 -2.44 -22.88
C ASP A 521 11.01 -3.20 -23.81
N SER A 522 12.28 -3.32 -23.41
CA SER A 522 13.26 -4.18 -24.09
C SER A 522 12.91 -5.67 -23.95
N ILE A 523 12.47 -6.10 -22.75
CA ILE A 523 11.96 -7.46 -22.51
C ILE A 523 10.70 -7.74 -23.34
N LYS A 524 9.76 -6.79 -23.39
CA LYS A 524 8.52 -6.92 -24.19
C LYS A 524 8.77 -6.94 -25.69
N SER A 525 9.78 -6.24 -26.17
CA SER A 525 10.13 -6.20 -27.59
C SER A 525 10.94 -7.41 -28.07
N GLY A 526 11.33 -8.32 -27.16
CA GLY A 526 12.12 -9.50 -27.49
C GLY A 526 13.56 -9.19 -27.88
N VAL A 527 14.03 -7.95 -27.62
CA VAL A 527 15.36 -7.49 -27.99
C VAL A 527 16.27 -7.61 -26.76
N ASN A 528 17.03 -8.71 -26.71
CA ASN A 528 18.21 -9.04 -25.89
C ASN A 528 18.07 -10.04 -24.72
N THR A 529 18.99 -11.02 -24.82
CA THR A 529 19.50 -11.96 -23.83
C THR A 529 20.37 -11.26 -22.77
N LEU A 530 19.81 -10.32 -22.01
CA LEU A 530 20.45 -9.92 -20.75
C LEU A 530 20.25 -11.06 -19.74
N THR A 531 21.26 -11.93 -19.63
CA THR A 531 21.27 -13.00 -18.63
C THR A 531 21.20 -12.37 -17.24
N VAL A 532 20.27 -12.86 -16.42
CA VAL A 532 20.03 -12.45 -15.02
C VAL A 532 21.36 -12.35 -14.22
N ASP A 533 22.35 -13.16 -14.56
CA ASP A 533 23.69 -13.15 -13.99
C ASP A 533 24.47 -11.83 -14.17
N ALA A 534 24.32 -11.15 -15.31
CA ALA A 534 24.98 -9.86 -15.57
C ALA A 534 24.38 -8.70 -14.74
N LEU A 535 23.13 -8.85 -14.32
CA LEU A 535 22.44 -7.94 -13.39
C LEU A 535 22.85 -8.19 -11.94
N LEU A 536 23.13 -9.44 -11.58
CA LEU A 536 23.54 -9.85 -10.24
C LEU A 536 25.02 -9.54 -9.96
N GLU A 537 25.90 -9.57 -10.97
CA GLU A 537 27.34 -9.35 -10.82
C GLU A 537 27.71 -7.89 -10.46
N LYS A 538 26.83 -6.93 -10.78
CA LYS A 538 27.03 -5.50 -10.47
C LYS A 538 26.65 -5.09 -9.04
N LEU A 539 26.10 -6.00 -8.22
CA LEU A 539 25.44 -5.64 -6.96
C LEU A 539 26.27 -5.60 -5.66
N PRO A 540 27.55 -6.01 -5.52
CA PRO A 540 28.17 -6.02 -4.18
C PRO A 540 29.45 -5.18 -4.03
N ARG A 541 29.33 -3.88 -3.65
CA ARG A 541 30.33 -3.14 -2.85
C ARG A 541 29.62 -2.07 -1.97
N LEU A 542 30.02 -1.94 -0.70
CA LEU A 542 29.57 -0.97 0.35
C LEU A 542 28.55 -1.48 1.39
N GLY A 543 28.99 -2.39 2.27
CA GLY A 543 28.17 -3.12 3.26
C GLY A 543 27.65 -2.35 4.49
N TYR A 544 27.58 -1.02 4.48
CA TYR A 544 26.89 -0.27 5.56
C TYR A 544 26.16 0.97 5.04
N GLN A 545 26.69 1.65 4.02
CA GLN A 545 26.06 2.80 3.36
C GLN A 545 24.97 2.38 2.37
N LYS A 546 25.14 1.25 1.67
CA LYS A 546 24.11 0.67 0.81
C LYS A 546 22.85 0.36 1.63
N THR A 547 22.98 -0.18 2.84
CA THR A 547 21.83 -0.57 3.68
C THR A 547 20.97 0.63 4.11
N ILE A 548 21.58 1.79 4.38
CA ILE A 548 20.84 3.02 4.72
C ILE A 548 20.14 3.58 3.49
N TYR A 549 20.85 3.68 2.35
CA TYR A 549 20.27 4.21 1.12
C TYR A 549 19.18 3.29 0.58
N GLU A 550 19.40 1.98 0.57
CA GLU A 550 18.41 0.99 0.18
C GLU A 550 17.21 1.00 1.14
N LEU A 551 17.40 1.22 2.44
CA LEU A 551 16.28 1.42 3.36
C LEU A 551 15.45 2.66 2.99
N VAL A 552 16.12 3.77 2.69
CA VAL A 552 15.51 5.04 2.27
C VAL A 552 14.93 4.96 0.84
N ARG A 553 15.46 4.09 -0.03
CA ARG A 553 14.96 3.83 -1.38
C ARG A 553 13.71 2.96 -1.37
N VAL A 554 13.65 2.04 -0.41
CA VAL A 554 12.64 0.99 -0.35
C VAL A 554 11.35 1.44 0.36
N VAL A 555 11.48 2.32 1.35
CA VAL A 555 10.31 2.96 1.99
C VAL A 555 9.86 4.14 1.16
#